data_AF-A0A2J6H2I4-F1
#
_entry.id   AF-A0A2J6H2I4-F1
#
_cell.length_a   1.000
_cell.length_b   1.000
_cell.length_c   1.000
_cell.angle_alpha   90.00
_cell.angle_beta   90.00
_cell.angle_gamma   90.00
#
_symmetry.space_group_name_H-M   'P 1'
#
loop_
_entity.id
_entity.type
_entity.pdbx_description
1 polymer ?
#
loop_
_entity_poly.entity_id
_entity_poly.type
_entity_poly.pdbx_seq_one_letter_code
_entity_poly.pdbx_strand_id
1 'polypeptide(L)' 'MKISRILIGIDDSKYAEYATSYGFDLAKTFNAHVALVHIVEPAVTPDTGS' A
#
# COMPACT_ATOMS: atom_id res chain seq x y z
N MET A 1 21.93 5.66 -6.49
CA MET A 1 20.95 4.88 -5.70
C MET A 1 20.18 3.96 -6.65
N LYS A 2 19.99 2.67 -6.33
CA LYS A 2 19.24 1.72 -7.17
C LYS A 2 17.90 1.40 -6.49
N ILE A 3 16.81 1.87 -7.05
CA ILE A 3 15.46 1.48 -6.62
C ILE A 3 15.07 0.24 -7.43
N SER A 4 14.80 -0.88 -6.74
CA SER A 4 14.41 -2.14 -7.38
C SER A 4 13.12 -2.74 -6.84
N ARG A 5 12.60 -2.21 -5.73
CA ARG A 5 11.33 -2.60 -5.12
C ARG A 5 10.63 -1.36 -4.56
N ILE A 6 9.33 -1.27 -4.79
CA ILE A 6 8.46 -0.19 -4.30
C ILE A 6 7.29 -0.85 -3.58
N LEU A 7 7.04 -0.44 -2.33
CA LEU A 7 5.86 -0.84 -1.56
C LEU A 7 4.86 0.31 -1.59
N ILE A 8 3.62 0.04 -2.02
CA ILE A 8 2.54 1.02 -2.12
C ILE A 8 1.44 0.64 -1.14
N GLY A 9 1.14 1.53 -0.20
CA GLY A 9 0.01 1.40 0.71
C GLY A 9 -1.29 1.84 0.04
N ILE A 10 -2.36 1.05 0.20
CA ILE A 10 -3.71 1.36 -0.26
C ILE A 10 -4.70 1.28 0.89
N ASP A 11 -5.69 2.17 0.91
CA ASP A 11 -6.69 2.31 1.98
C ASP A 11 -8.10 2.66 1.42
N ASP A 12 -8.37 2.31 0.16
CA ASP A 12 -9.60 2.66 -0.59
C ASP A 12 -9.93 4.15 -0.68
N SER A 13 -8.99 5.03 -0.33
CA SER A 13 -9.14 6.46 -0.54
C SER A 13 -8.78 6.89 -1.97
N LYS A 14 -9.36 8.01 -2.41
CA LYS A 14 -8.93 8.67 -3.67
C LYS A 14 -7.45 9.06 -3.66
N TYR A 15 -6.87 9.27 -2.48
CA TYR A 15 -5.44 9.60 -2.36
C TYR A 15 -4.55 8.39 -2.61
N ALA A 16 -4.96 7.20 -2.16
CA ALA A 16 -4.27 5.96 -2.47
C ALA A 16 -4.28 5.66 -3.98
N GLU A 17 -5.34 6.02 -4.71
CA GLU A 17 -5.35 5.90 -6.18
C GLU A 17 -4.24 6.74 -6.84
N TYR A 18 -4.09 8.00 -6.43
CA TYR A 18 -3.03 8.88 -6.94
C TYR A 18 -1.63 8.36 -6.57
N ALA A 19 -1.44 7.93 -5.32
CA ALA A 19 -0.18 7.34 -4.86
C ALA A 19 0.18 6.06 -5.63
N THR A 20 -0.82 5.23 -5.94
CA THR A 20 -0.66 4.00 -6.71
C THR A 20 -0.26 4.30 -8.15
N SER A 21 -0.95 5.25 -8.81
CA SER A 21 -0.60 5.66 -10.17
C SER A 21 0.84 6.17 -10.25
N TYR A 22 1.24 7.05 -9.33
CA TYR A 22 2.60 7.58 -9.28
C TYR A 22 3.63 6.47 -9.01
N GLY A 23 3.35 5.57 -8.06
CA GLY A 23 4.21 4.44 -7.73
C GLY A 23 4.43 3.48 -8.91
N PHE A 24 3.40 3.24 -9.73
CA PHE A 24 3.55 2.46 -10.96
C PHE A 24 4.44 3.14 -12.00
N ASP A 25 4.31 4.45 -12.18
CA ASP A 25 5.16 5.18 -13.13
C ASP A 25 6.61 5.22 -12.66
N LEU A 26 6.83 5.32 -11.34
CA LEU A 26 8.14 5.16 -10.73
C LEU A 26 8.71 3.76 -10.98
N ALA A 27 7.90 2.71 -10.81
CA ALA A 27 8.32 1.34 -11.04
C ALA A 27 8.76 1.07 -12.48
N LYS A 28 7.99 1.58 -13.46
CA LYS A 28 8.36 1.51 -14.89
C LYS A 28 9.67 2.23 -15.16
N THR A 29 9.83 3.44 -14.60
CA THR A 29 11.03 4.27 -14.79
C THR A 29 12.30 3.58 -14.29
N PHE A 30 12.22 2.89 -13.16
CA PHE A 30 13.36 2.23 -12.53
C PHE A 30 13.48 0.73 -12.84
N ASN A 31 12.58 0.18 -13.66
CA ASN A 31 12.44 -1.26 -13.86
C ASN A 31 12.39 -2.03 -12.51
N ALA A 32 11.57 -1.50 -11.59
CA ALA A 32 11.43 -1.99 -10.22
C ALA A 32 10.16 -2.83 -10.06
N HIS A 33 10.18 -3.76 -9.10
CA HIS A 33 9.00 -4.54 -8.73
C HIS A 33 8.09 -3.75 -7.79
N VAL A 34 6.78 -3.98 -7.87
CA VAL A 34 5.80 -3.35 -7.00
C VAL A 34 5.13 -4.40 -6.13
N ALA A 35 4.99 -4.09 -4.83
CA ALA A 35 4.10 -4.78 -3.92
C ALA A 35 3.02 -3.79 -3.45
N LEU A 36 1.75 -4.19 -3.51
CA LEU A 36 0.63 -3.45 -2.93
C LEU A 36 0.31 -4.01 -1.55
N VAL A 37 0.02 -3.13 -0.60
CA VAL A 37 -0.39 -3.52 0.76
C VAL A 37 -1.61 -2.73 1.20
N HIS A 38 -2.63 -3.45 1.65
CA HIS A 38 -3.77 -2.90 2.36
C HIS A 38 -3.69 -3.37 3.82
N ILE A 39 -3.74 -2.45 4.77
CA ILE A 39 -3.76 -2.81 6.20
C ILE A 39 -5.22 -2.97 6.62
N VAL A 40 -5.57 -4.18 7.04
CA VAL A 40 -6.86 -4.44 7.69
C VAL A 40 -6.66 -4.26 9.19
N GLU A 41 -7.39 -3.31 9.78
CA GLU A 41 -7.36 -3.11 11.23
C GLU A 41 -7.87 -4.36 11.96
N PRO A 42 -7.26 -4.74 13.10
CA PRO A 42 -7.76 -5.83 13.91
C PRO A 42 -9.21 -5.56 14.33
N ALA A 43 -10.08 -6.57 14.19
CA ALA A 43 -11.42 -6.48 14.75
C ALA A 43 -11.31 -6.34 16.28
N VAL A 44 -11.77 -5.22 16.83
CA VAL A 44 -11.87 -5.05 18.28
C VAL A 44 -13.11 -5.82 18.73
N THR A 45 -12.93 -7.07 19.17
CA THR A 45 -14.00 -7.77 19.88
C THR A 45 -14.16 -7.09 21.24
N PRO A 46 -15.34 -6.53 21.58
CA PRO A 46 -15.55 -6.04 22.94
C PRO A 46 -15.35 -7.20 23.90
N ASP A 47 -14.47 -7.01 24.89
CA ASP A 47 -14.33 -7.92 26.01
C ASP A 47 -15.68 -7.98 26.73
N THR A 48 -16.45 -9.03 26.43
CA THR A 48 -17.69 -9.35 27.12
C THR A 48 -17.27 -10.16 28.34
N GLY A 49 -16.66 -9.45 29.30
CA GLY A 49 -16.20 -10.01 30.56
C GLY A 49 -17.30 -10.89 31.17
N SER A 50 -17.00 -12.18 31.31
CA SER A 50 -17.80 -13.14 32.07
C SER A 50 -17.41 -13.11 33.53
#